data_AF-A0A419L232-F1
#
_entry.id   AF-A0A419L232-F1
#
_cell.length_a   1.000
_cell.length_b   1.000
_cell.length_c   1.000
_cell.angle_alpha   90.00
_cell.angle_beta   90.00
_cell.angle_gamma   90.00
#
_symmetry.space_group_name_H-M   'P 1'
#
loop_
_entity.id
_entity.type
_entity.pdbx_description
1 polymer ?
#
loop_
_entity_poly.entity_id
_entity_poly.type
_entity_poly.pdbx_seq_one_letter_code
_entity_poly.pdbx_strand_id
1 'polypeptide(L)'
;MRWTTAFQIGKLNLFFKVVAWFKDSARTRGYSSRVIPTSLHVIFLDYDNIVDERLKEELAFLQDLFEIGNFYVLATSEYGRHAVCIDALTLKEVKEIVDFSSCDLAFKKAPMINEFRTWILRYDKKGDRPSPKYAYTVESPYEGQNPQSIGHKIFLENMFGIKIPELKNPIGEEAIEIQEYNTWSKILLKDLEKEVKVKKT
;
A
#
# COMPACT_ATOMS: atom_id res chain seq x y z
N MET A 1 16.89 13.92 -4.51
CA MET A 1 18.32 13.69 -4.82
C MET A 1 19.14 14.17 -3.63
N ARG A 2 20.19 13.44 -3.22
CA ARG A 2 21.04 13.83 -2.07
C ARG A 2 22.43 14.21 -2.59
N TRP A 3 22.86 15.42 -2.28
CA TRP A 3 24.21 15.90 -2.57
C TRP A 3 24.82 16.39 -1.28
N THR A 4 26.00 15.86 -0.98
CA THR A 4 26.81 16.31 0.15
C THR A 4 28.12 16.77 -0.44
N THR A 5 28.42 18.06 -0.33
CA THR A 5 29.69 18.61 -0.79
C THR A 5 30.42 19.16 0.41
N ALA A 6 31.62 18.64 0.65
CA ALA A 6 32.51 19.13 1.69
C ALA A 6 33.48 20.13 1.06
N PHE A 7 33.64 21.28 1.70
CA PHE A 7 34.67 22.25 1.35
C PHE A 7 35.53 22.52 2.57
N GLN A 8 36.84 22.57 2.35
CA GLN A 8 37.82 22.87 3.38
C GLN A 8 38.28 24.31 3.21
N ILE A 9 38.07 25.14 4.23
CA ILE A 9 38.60 26.50 4.29
C ILE A 9 39.56 26.56 5.49
N GLY A 10 40.86 26.53 5.20
CA GLY A 10 41.89 26.43 6.23
C GLY A 10 41.83 25.12 7.02
N LYS A 11 41.71 25.21 8.35
CA LYS A 11 41.56 24.04 9.26
C LYS A 11 40.09 23.69 9.57
N LEU A 12 39.13 24.40 8.99
CA LEU A 12 37.71 24.17 9.21
C LEU A 12 37.11 23.36 8.07
N ASN A 13 36.44 22.26 8.42
CA ASN A 13 35.59 21.51 7.51
C ASN A 13 34.18 22.08 7.60
N LEU A 14 33.71 22.72 6.53
CA LEU A 14 32.31 23.11 6.41
C LEU A 14 31.53 22.06 5.62
N PHE A 15 30.51 21.51 6.24
CA PHE A 15 29.56 20.60 5.61
C PHE A 15 28.27 21.36 5.31
N PHE A 16 27.98 21.57 4.03
CA PHE A 16 26.69 22.09 3.60
C PHE A 16 25.77 20.94 3.24
N LYS A 17 24.67 20.82 3.98
CA LYS A 17 23.59 19.87 3.69
C LYS A 17 22.45 20.63 3.02
N VAL A 18 22.35 20.51 1.71
CA VAL A 18 21.21 21.04 0.96
C VAL A 18 20.16 19.94 0.86
N VAL A 19 19.00 20.16 1.47
CA VAL A 19 17.83 19.29 1.34
C VAL A 19 16.81 20.02 0.47
N ALA A 20 16.68 19.58 -0.77
CA ALA A 20 15.59 20.04 -1.63
C ALA A 20 14.31 19.30 -1.26
N TRP A 21 13.31 20.04 -0.79
CA TRP A 21 11.94 19.57 -0.59
C TRP A 21 11.15 19.88 -1.85
N PHE A 22 10.74 18.84 -2.58
CA PHE A 22 9.79 19.01 -3.67
C PHE A 22 8.40 19.23 -3.06
N LYS A 23 7.67 20.21 -3.59
CA LYS A 23 6.29 20.48 -3.17
C LYS A 23 5.42 19.29 -3.57
N ASP A 24 4.97 18.53 -2.58
CA ASP A 24 3.89 17.55 -2.72
C ASP A 24 2.69 18.18 -3.41
N SER A 25 1.96 17.45 -4.25
CA SER A 25 0.48 17.58 -4.28
C SER A 25 -0.22 16.63 -5.27
N ALA A 26 0.05 15.33 -5.19
CA ALA A 26 -1.02 14.37 -5.45
C ALA A 26 -1.44 13.74 -4.11
N ARG A 27 -2.47 14.32 -3.49
CA ARG A 27 -3.15 13.65 -2.36
C ARG A 27 -3.88 12.44 -2.90
N THR A 28 -3.64 11.29 -2.29
CA THR A 28 -4.34 10.05 -2.62
C THR A 28 -5.11 9.58 -1.40
N ARG A 29 -6.31 9.07 -1.63
CA ARG A 29 -7.10 8.40 -0.60
C ARG A 29 -6.81 6.92 -0.62
N GLY A 30 -6.58 6.37 0.56
CA GLY A 30 -6.44 4.95 0.77
C GLY A 30 -7.29 4.45 1.92
N TYR A 31 -7.51 3.15 1.93
CA TYR A 31 -8.16 2.44 3.02
C TYR A 31 -7.09 1.77 3.87
N SER A 32 -7.35 1.76 5.17
CA SER A 32 -6.44 1.28 6.20
C SER A 32 -6.60 -0.21 6.41
N SER A 33 -5.50 -0.91 6.66
CA SER A 33 -5.50 -2.33 7.07
C SER A 33 -6.21 -2.59 8.40
N ARG A 34 -6.50 -1.55 9.19
CA ARG A 34 -7.02 -1.69 10.56
C ARG A 34 -8.45 -2.26 10.58
N VAL A 35 -8.68 -3.27 11.40
CA VAL A 35 -10.02 -3.81 11.67
C VAL A 35 -10.64 -3.10 12.86
N ILE A 36 -11.66 -2.27 12.63
CA ILE A 36 -12.36 -1.52 13.69
C ILE A 36 -13.31 -2.46 14.46
N PRO A 37 -13.44 -2.37 15.80
CA PRO A 37 -12.70 -1.52 16.75
C PRO A 37 -11.51 -2.24 17.40
N THR A 38 -10.94 -3.23 16.70
CA THR A 38 -9.92 -4.13 17.25
C THR A 38 -8.50 -3.56 17.11
N SER A 39 -7.50 -4.30 17.60
CA SER A 39 -6.08 -4.09 17.30
C SER A 39 -5.56 -4.90 16.12
N LEU A 40 -6.44 -5.61 15.41
CA LEU A 40 -6.09 -6.50 14.30
C LEU A 40 -6.01 -5.74 12.98
N HIS A 41 -5.37 -6.38 12.01
CA HIS A 41 -5.09 -5.87 10.69
C HIS A 41 -5.39 -6.93 9.64
N VAL A 42 -5.96 -6.51 8.51
CA VAL A 42 -5.97 -7.32 7.29
C VAL A 42 -4.64 -7.25 6.57
N ILE A 43 -4.39 -8.19 5.68
CA ILE A 43 -3.14 -8.27 4.93
C ILE A 43 -3.29 -7.49 3.63
N PHE A 44 -2.44 -6.47 3.49
CA PHE A 44 -2.27 -5.72 2.24
C PHE A 44 -0.88 -6.00 1.67
N LEU A 45 -0.81 -6.21 0.35
CA LEU A 45 0.42 -6.35 -0.41
C LEU A 45 0.35 -5.43 -1.64
N ASP A 46 1.41 -4.64 -1.89
CA ASP A 46 1.51 -3.69 -3.00
C ASP A 46 2.74 -4.03 -3.87
N TYR A 47 2.49 -4.37 -5.13
CA TYR A 47 3.50 -4.77 -6.11
C TYR A 47 3.53 -3.79 -7.28
N ASP A 48 4.69 -3.23 -7.59
CA ASP A 48 4.86 -2.23 -8.66
C ASP A 48 5.16 -2.83 -10.04
N ASN A 49 5.72 -4.05 -10.12
CA ASN A 49 6.18 -4.66 -11.37
C ASN A 49 6.23 -6.19 -11.28
N ILE A 50 5.08 -6.85 -11.24
CA ILE A 50 4.97 -8.31 -11.17
C ILE A 50 4.02 -8.84 -12.25
N VAL A 51 4.38 -9.98 -12.84
CA VAL A 51 3.51 -10.71 -13.78
C VAL A 51 2.56 -11.62 -12.99
N ASP A 52 1.35 -11.82 -13.51
CA ASP A 52 0.27 -12.48 -12.77
C ASP A 52 0.60 -13.94 -12.41
N GLU A 53 1.34 -14.66 -13.25
CA GLU A 53 1.79 -16.03 -12.97
C GLU A 53 2.68 -16.06 -11.73
N ARG A 54 3.66 -15.15 -11.67
CA ARG A 54 4.58 -15.06 -10.54
C ARG A 54 3.87 -14.60 -9.26
N LEU A 55 2.93 -13.68 -9.40
CA LEU A 55 2.13 -13.23 -8.26
C LEU A 55 1.28 -14.37 -7.70
N LYS A 56 0.66 -15.20 -8.55
CA LYS A 56 -0.13 -16.35 -8.09
C LYS A 56 0.73 -17.37 -7.33
N GLU A 57 1.91 -17.71 -7.84
CA GLU A 57 2.86 -18.59 -7.15
C GLU A 57 3.25 -18.04 -5.77
N GLU A 58 3.55 -16.74 -5.71
CA GLU A 58 3.95 -16.08 -4.47
C GLU A 58 2.81 -16.02 -3.45
N LEU A 59 1.59 -15.66 -3.88
CA LEU A 59 0.44 -15.62 -2.99
C LEU A 59 0.08 -17.01 -2.47
N ALA A 60 0.13 -18.05 -3.32
CA ALA A 60 -0.07 -19.42 -2.90
C ALA A 60 1.00 -19.87 -1.87
N PHE A 61 2.27 -19.53 -2.10
CA PHE A 61 3.33 -19.78 -1.14
C PHE A 61 3.09 -19.10 0.22
N LEU A 62 2.65 -17.83 0.21
CA LEU A 62 2.32 -17.12 1.45
C LEU A 62 1.10 -17.73 2.15
N GLN A 63 0.09 -18.17 1.39
CA GLN A 63 -1.09 -18.87 1.91
C GLN A 63 -0.71 -20.16 2.63
N ASP A 64 0.16 -20.96 2.03
CA ASP A 64 0.64 -22.21 2.63
C ASP A 64 1.57 -21.97 3.82
N LEU A 65 2.47 -20.99 3.74
CA LEU A 65 3.44 -20.71 4.79
C LEU A 65 2.80 -20.17 6.07
N PHE A 66 1.76 -19.35 5.93
CA PHE A 66 1.12 -18.65 7.05
C PHE A 66 -0.29 -19.14 7.36
N GLU A 67 -0.80 -20.14 6.62
CA GLU A 67 -2.14 -20.69 6.75
C GLU A 67 -3.23 -19.59 6.67
N ILE A 68 -3.12 -18.72 5.67
CA ILE A 68 -4.02 -17.57 5.46
C ILE A 68 -4.98 -17.77 4.29
N GLY A 69 -6.12 -17.08 4.35
CA GLY A 69 -7.21 -17.17 3.39
C GLY A 69 -6.95 -16.56 2.01
N ASN A 70 -8.04 -16.30 1.31
CA ASN A 70 -8.07 -15.86 -0.08
C ASN A 70 -7.44 -14.48 -0.26
N PHE A 71 -6.67 -14.33 -1.34
CA PHE A 71 -6.23 -13.01 -1.80
C PHE A 71 -7.11 -12.49 -2.94
N TYR A 72 -7.71 -11.33 -2.74
CA TYR A 72 -8.41 -10.57 -3.76
C TYR A 72 -7.44 -9.61 -4.44
N VAL A 73 -7.15 -9.86 -5.72
CA VAL A 73 -6.15 -9.10 -6.48
C VAL A 73 -6.80 -7.98 -7.27
N LEU A 74 -6.26 -6.77 -7.12
CA LEU A 74 -6.66 -5.57 -7.84
C LEU A 74 -5.53 -5.12 -8.78
N ALA A 75 -5.83 -4.93 -10.05
CA ALA A 75 -4.92 -4.30 -11.01
C ALA A 75 -4.89 -2.79 -10.79
N THR A 76 -3.69 -2.26 -10.51
CA THR A 76 -3.47 -0.83 -10.24
C THR A 76 -2.82 -0.10 -11.41
N SER A 77 -2.16 -0.85 -12.28
CA SER A 77 -1.63 -0.47 -13.59
C SER A 77 -1.43 -1.75 -14.43
N GLU A 78 -0.78 -1.66 -15.59
CA GLU A 78 -0.46 -2.83 -16.43
C GLU A 78 0.29 -3.92 -15.63
N TYR A 79 1.34 -3.52 -14.90
CA TYR A 79 2.21 -4.42 -14.12
C TYR A 79 2.10 -4.25 -12.60
N GLY A 80 1.23 -3.33 -12.14
CA GLY A 80 1.01 -3.05 -10.73
C GLY A 80 -0.19 -3.81 -10.17
N ARG A 81 -0.03 -4.39 -8.97
CA ARG A 81 -1.05 -5.22 -8.31
C ARG A 81 -1.14 -4.88 -6.83
N HIS A 82 -2.36 -4.76 -6.33
CA HIS A 82 -2.62 -4.94 -4.90
C HIS A 82 -3.15 -6.35 -4.68
N ALA A 83 -2.75 -7.00 -3.59
CA ALA A 83 -3.41 -8.20 -3.11
C ALA A 83 -3.92 -7.97 -1.68
N VAL A 84 -5.17 -8.33 -1.43
CA VAL A 84 -5.84 -8.14 -0.14
C VAL A 84 -6.35 -9.47 0.37
N CYS A 85 -5.87 -9.90 1.54
CA CYS A 85 -6.48 -11.01 2.29
C CYS A 85 -7.17 -10.43 3.53
N ILE A 86 -8.46 -10.74 3.68
CA ILE A 86 -9.32 -10.14 4.71
C ILE A 86 -9.22 -10.82 6.08
N ASP A 87 -8.35 -11.81 6.20
CA ASP A 87 -7.97 -12.40 7.49
C ASP A 87 -7.42 -11.32 8.42
N ALA A 88 -7.98 -11.24 9.62
CA ALA A 88 -7.66 -10.28 10.64
C ALA A 88 -6.63 -10.88 11.61
N LEU A 89 -5.39 -10.43 11.48
CA LEU A 89 -4.23 -10.91 12.24
C LEU A 89 -3.64 -9.78 13.08
N THR A 90 -2.74 -10.11 14.00
CA THR A 90 -2.00 -9.08 14.75
C THR A 90 -1.07 -8.31 13.83
N LEU A 91 -0.73 -7.07 14.21
CA LEU A 91 0.26 -6.26 13.50
C LEU A 91 1.59 -7.00 13.28
N LYS A 92 1.99 -7.85 14.24
CA LYS A 92 3.23 -8.63 14.16
C LYS A 92 3.15 -9.66 13.02
N GLU A 93 2.07 -10.42 12.96
CA GLU A 93 1.85 -11.46 11.94
C GLU A 93 1.73 -10.85 10.55
N VAL A 94 0.92 -9.79 10.39
CA VAL A 94 0.82 -9.10 9.09
C VAL A 94 2.18 -8.55 8.67
N LYS A 95 2.97 -8.00 9.61
CA LYS A 95 4.31 -7.51 9.30
C LYS A 95 5.23 -8.64 8.83
N GLU A 96 5.17 -9.79 9.46
CA GLU A 96 5.96 -10.96 9.07
C GLU A 96 5.59 -11.40 7.64
N ILE A 97 4.29 -11.54 7.34
CA ILE A 97 3.79 -11.88 6.00
C ILE A 97 4.29 -10.87 4.95
N VAL A 98 4.13 -9.58 5.23
CA VAL A 98 4.58 -8.50 4.34
C VAL A 98 6.10 -8.54 4.16
N ASP A 99 6.87 -8.83 5.20
CA ASP A 99 8.33 -8.95 5.13
C ASP A 99 8.78 -10.17 4.31
N PHE A 100 8.03 -11.27 4.32
CA PHE A 100 8.28 -12.46 3.50
C PHE A 100 7.83 -12.30 2.03
N SER A 101 6.95 -11.36 1.73
CA SER A 101 6.57 -11.02 0.35
C SER A 101 7.66 -10.28 -0.43
N SER A 102 7.46 -10.11 -1.73
CA SER A 102 8.30 -9.33 -2.63
C SER A 102 7.89 -7.85 -2.72
N CYS A 103 7.03 -7.37 -1.80
CA CYS A 103 6.66 -5.94 -1.74
C CYS A 103 7.90 -5.06 -1.54
N ASP A 104 7.81 -3.80 -1.99
CA ASP A 104 8.95 -2.89 -1.89
C ASP A 104 9.28 -2.53 -0.42
N LEU A 105 10.52 -2.09 -0.20
CA LEU A 105 11.03 -1.81 1.16
C LEU A 105 10.27 -0.67 1.85
N ALA A 106 9.74 0.31 1.10
CA ALA A 106 8.96 1.39 1.70
C ALA A 106 7.61 0.85 2.18
N PHE A 107 6.96 -0.02 1.41
CA PHE A 107 5.73 -0.69 1.83
C PHE A 107 5.95 -1.58 3.07
N LYS A 108 7.03 -2.38 3.10
CA LYS A 108 7.42 -3.19 4.27
C LYS A 108 7.65 -2.37 5.55
N LYS A 109 8.06 -1.10 5.39
CA LYS A 109 8.31 -0.16 6.49
C LYS A 109 7.14 0.78 6.78
N ALA A 110 6.08 0.76 5.97
CA ALA A 110 4.95 1.67 6.08
C ALA A 110 4.37 1.81 7.50
N PRO A 111 4.06 0.73 8.25
CA PRO A 111 3.49 0.86 9.59
C PRO A 111 4.48 1.44 10.62
N MET A 112 5.78 1.45 10.35
CA MET A 112 6.77 2.08 11.24
C MET A 112 6.81 3.61 11.07
N ILE A 113 6.26 4.12 9.97
CA ILE A 113 6.29 5.53 9.59
C ILE A 113 4.89 6.15 9.68
N ASN A 114 3.83 5.37 9.47
CA ASN A 114 2.45 5.79 9.66
C ASN A 114 2.13 5.95 11.15
N GLU A 115 1.53 7.07 11.54
CA GLU A 115 1.21 7.40 12.94
C GLU A 115 0.23 6.41 13.59
N PHE A 116 -0.63 5.78 12.79
CA PHE A 116 -1.61 4.78 13.22
C PHE A 116 -1.07 3.34 13.12
N ARG A 117 0.18 3.17 12.69
CA ARG A 117 0.85 1.87 12.49
C ARG A 117 0.09 0.92 11.56
N THR A 118 -0.45 1.45 10.47
CA THR A 118 -1.23 0.71 9.48
C THR A 118 -0.54 0.70 8.11
N TRP A 119 -0.83 -0.32 7.32
CA TRP A 119 -0.66 -0.26 5.86
C TRP A 119 -1.88 0.39 5.24
N ILE A 120 -1.64 1.20 4.20
CA ILE A 120 -2.65 1.91 3.44
C ILE A 120 -2.53 1.49 1.97
N LEU A 121 -3.62 1.03 1.37
CA LEU A 121 -3.73 0.84 -0.07
C LEU A 121 -4.63 1.92 -0.66
N ARG A 122 -4.25 2.45 -1.82
CA ARG A 122 -5.12 3.36 -2.57
C ARG A 122 -6.33 2.60 -3.11
N TYR A 123 -7.49 3.26 -3.11
CA TYR A 123 -8.68 2.79 -3.82
C TYR A 123 -9.12 3.74 -4.94
N ASP A 124 -8.55 4.95 -4.97
CA ASP A 124 -8.91 6.00 -5.92
C ASP A 124 -7.77 6.28 -6.93
N LYS A 125 -8.08 7.15 -7.89
CA LYS A 125 -7.15 7.66 -8.89
C LYS A 125 -5.99 8.38 -8.20
N LYS A 126 -4.78 8.20 -8.73
CA LYS A 126 -3.57 8.90 -8.28
C LYS A 126 -2.94 9.64 -9.45
N GLY A 127 -3.20 10.95 -9.55
CA GLY A 127 -2.79 11.75 -10.72
C GLY A 127 -3.42 11.19 -11.99
N ASP A 128 -2.60 10.68 -12.91
CA ASP A 128 -3.05 10.02 -14.14
C ASP A 128 -3.25 8.50 -14.00
N ARG A 129 -2.82 7.90 -12.88
CA ARG A 129 -2.99 6.45 -12.65
C ARG A 129 -4.45 6.13 -12.32
N PRO A 130 -5.10 5.21 -13.04
CA PRO A 130 -6.50 4.87 -12.81
C PRO A 130 -6.71 4.27 -11.42
N SER A 131 -7.95 4.31 -10.94
CA SER A 131 -8.38 3.60 -9.74
C SER A 131 -8.15 2.08 -9.92
N PRO A 132 -7.77 1.35 -8.85
CA PRO A 132 -7.62 -0.08 -8.91
C PRO A 132 -8.91 -0.77 -9.38
N LYS A 133 -8.76 -1.89 -10.10
CA LYS A 133 -9.88 -2.70 -10.59
C LYS A 133 -9.67 -4.14 -10.18
N TYR A 134 -10.74 -4.84 -9.80
CA TYR A 134 -10.65 -6.27 -9.53
C TYR A 134 -10.12 -7.03 -10.76
N ALA A 135 -9.16 -7.93 -10.51
CA ALA A 135 -8.54 -8.76 -11.53
C ALA A 135 -8.94 -10.23 -11.34
N TYR A 136 -8.59 -10.82 -10.20
CA TYR A 136 -8.88 -12.22 -9.88
C TYR A 136 -8.74 -12.50 -8.38
N THR A 137 -9.18 -13.67 -7.95
CA THR A 137 -8.93 -14.21 -6.60
C THR A 137 -7.91 -15.34 -6.68
N VAL A 138 -7.02 -15.41 -5.70
CA VAL A 138 -6.19 -16.60 -5.44
C VAL A 138 -6.80 -17.31 -4.24
N GLU A 139 -7.45 -18.44 -4.52
CA GLU A 139 -8.15 -19.25 -3.53
C GLU A 139 -7.17 -20.00 -2.63
N SER A 140 -7.50 -20.11 -1.34
CA SER A 140 -6.73 -20.77 -0.30
C SER A 140 -7.49 -21.93 0.32
N PRO A 141 -6.85 -23.07 0.64
CA PRO A 141 -7.47 -24.11 1.45
C PRO A 141 -7.70 -23.68 2.91
N TYR A 142 -7.10 -22.56 3.34
CA TYR A 142 -7.21 -22.01 4.69
C TYR A 142 -8.31 -20.94 4.84
N GLU A 143 -9.09 -20.70 3.77
CA GLU A 143 -10.14 -19.67 3.77
C GLU A 143 -11.14 -19.83 4.92
N GLY A 144 -11.19 -18.79 5.77
CA GLY A 144 -12.08 -18.70 6.94
C GLY A 144 -11.61 -19.44 8.20
N GLN A 145 -10.36 -19.92 8.24
CA GLN A 145 -9.77 -20.44 9.48
C GLN A 145 -9.47 -19.29 10.47
N ASN A 146 -8.90 -18.19 9.97
CA ASN A 146 -8.67 -16.98 10.76
C ASN A 146 -9.94 -16.12 10.84
N PRO A 147 -10.05 -15.22 11.85
CA PRO A 147 -11.09 -14.19 11.87
C PRO A 147 -11.01 -13.33 10.60
N GLN A 148 -12.14 -12.88 10.06
CA GLN A 148 -12.23 -12.18 8.79
C GLN A 148 -12.95 -10.84 8.95
N SER A 149 -12.37 -9.76 8.43
CA SER A 149 -12.90 -8.42 8.65
C SER A 149 -14.20 -8.15 7.87
N ILE A 150 -15.28 -7.85 8.59
CA ILE A 150 -16.59 -7.48 8.02
C ILE A 150 -16.48 -6.21 7.18
N GLY A 151 -15.92 -5.13 7.73
CA GLY A 151 -15.80 -3.86 7.03
C GLY A 151 -14.98 -3.95 5.75
N HIS A 152 -13.87 -4.70 5.75
CA HIS A 152 -13.06 -4.87 4.55
C HIS A 152 -13.79 -5.67 3.46
N LYS A 153 -14.54 -6.71 3.84
CA LYS A 153 -15.40 -7.41 2.88
C LYS A 153 -16.36 -6.42 2.23
N ILE A 154 -17.18 -5.73 3.03
CA ILE A 154 -18.21 -4.79 2.53
C ILE A 154 -17.58 -3.72 1.65
N PHE A 155 -16.42 -3.19 2.05
CA PHE A 155 -15.70 -2.20 1.26
C PHE A 155 -15.25 -2.76 -0.11
N LEU A 156 -14.65 -3.95 -0.14
CA LEU A 156 -14.19 -4.58 -1.38
C LEU A 156 -15.35 -4.89 -2.33
N GLU A 157 -16.48 -5.37 -1.80
CA GLU A 157 -17.68 -5.64 -2.58
C GLU A 157 -18.26 -4.35 -3.18
N ASN A 158 -18.42 -3.31 -2.36
CA ASN A 158 -19.04 -2.05 -2.79
C ASN A 158 -18.14 -1.23 -3.72
N MET A 159 -16.83 -1.18 -3.45
CA MET A 159 -15.91 -0.33 -4.21
C MET A 159 -15.38 -0.97 -5.48
N PHE A 160 -15.15 -2.29 -5.47
CA PHE A 160 -14.52 -2.98 -6.59
C PHE A 160 -15.42 -4.03 -7.25
N GLY A 161 -16.65 -4.23 -6.76
CA GLY A 161 -17.60 -5.19 -7.31
C GLY A 161 -17.17 -6.65 -7.13
N ILE A 162 -16.31 -6.91 -6.14
CA ILE A 162 -15.85 -8.27 -5.83
C ILE A 162 -17.03 -9.05 -5.24
N LYS A 163 -17.16 -10.34 -5.57
CA LYS A 163 -18.14 -11.24 -4.95
C LYS A 163 -17.43 -12.09 -3.92
N ILE A 164 -17.44 -11.66 -2.66
CA ILE A 164 -16.82 -12.39 -1.56
C ILE A 164 -17.88 -13.33 -0.97
N PRO A 165 -17.59 -14.62 -0.76
CA PRO A 165 -18.50 -15.52 -0.08
C PRO A 165 -18.93 -15.03 1.31
N GLU A 166 -19.92 -15.70 1.88
CA GLU A 166 -20.26 -15.46 3.29
C GLU A 166 -19.06 -15.75 4.19
N LEU A 167 -18.77 -14.85 5.13
CA LEU A 167 -17.62 -14.97 6.01
C LEU A 167 -17.84 -16.14 6.97
N LYS A 168 -16.84 -17.01 7.10
CA LYS A 168 -16.94 -18.16 8.01
C LYS A 168 -16.64 -17.79 9.45
N ASN A 169 -15.80 -16.78 9.65
CA ASN A 169 -15.37 -16.32 10.97
C ASN A 169 -15.36 -14.78 11.04
N PRO A 170 -16.51 -14.10 10.95
CA PRO A 170 -16.57 -12.64 10.85
C PRO A 170 -16.13 -11.93 12.14
N ILE A 171 -15.39 -10.82 12.00
CA ILE A 171 -14.97 -9.94 13.11
C ILE A 171 -14.99 -8.45 12.73
N GLY A 172 -15.21 -7.61 13.74
CA GLY A 172 -15.18 -6.16 13.63
C GLY A 172 -16.51 -5.55 13.23
N GLU A 173 -16.49 -4.26 12.95
CA GLU A 173 -17.64 -3.48 12.47
C GLU A 173 -17.65 -3.41 10.93
N GLU A 174 -18.76 -2.93 10.36
CA GLU A 174 -18.89 -2.66 8.93
C GLU A 174 -18.05 -1.44 8.48
N ALA A 175 -17.63 -0.61 9.43
CA ALA A 175 -16.82 0.56 9.16
C ALA A 175 -15.37 0.18 8.80
N ILE A 176 -14.77 0.97 7.91
CA ILE A 176 -13.33 0.94 7.64
C ILE A 176 -12.74 2.34 7.82
N GLU A 177 -11.45 2.39 8.11
CA GLU A 177 -10.73 3.65 8.23
C GLU A 177 -10.18 4.08 6.87
N ILE A 178 -10.46 5.32 6.47
CA ILE A 178 -9.94 5.96 5.26
C ILE A 178 -8.90 7.00 5.67
N GLN A 179 -7.75 6.99 5.01
CA GLN A 179 -6.68 7.97 5.23
C GLN A 179 -6.34 8.71 3.93
N GLU A 180 -6.15 10.02 4.04
CA GLU A 180 -5.51 10.83 2.99
C GLU A 180 -4.02 10.89 3.27
N TYR A 181 -3.20 10.50 2.28
CA TYR A 181 -1.75 10.54 2.41
C TYR A 181 -1.10 11.17 1.19
N ASN A 182 0.04 11.81 1.44
CA ASN A 182 0.86 12.39 0.37
C ASN A 182 1.57 11.27 -0.37
N THR A 183 1.57 11.38 -1.69
CA THR A 183 2.27 10.43 -2.53
C THR A 183 3.34 11.13 -3.36
N TRP A 184 4.52 10.50 -3.43
CA TRP A 184 5.59 10.95 -4.31
C TRP A 184 5.14 10.79 -5.77
N SER A 185 4.80 11.90 -6.42
CA SER A 185 4.67 11.99 -7.87
C SER A 185 6.01 12.41 -8.47
N LYS A 186 6.49 11.73 -9.52
CA LYS A 186 7.62 12.21 -10.32
C LYS A 186 7.19 13.54 -10.95
N ILE A 187 7.77 14.66 -10.49
CA ILE A 187 7.64 15.94 -11.18
C ILE A 187 8.40 15.80 -12.51
N LEU A 188 7.73 16.01 -13.64
CA LEU A 188 8.39 16.07 -14.95
C LEU A 188 9.11 17.41 -15.06
N LEU A 189 10.30 17.43 -15.68
CA LEU A 189 11.07 18.67 -15.90
C LEU A 189 10.24 19.77 -16.59
N LYS A 190 9.26 19.38 -17.41
CA LYS A 190 8.32 20.28 -18.10
C LYS A 190 7.41 21.06 -17.15
N ASP A 191 7.11 20.53 -15.96
CA ASP A 191 6.26 21.20 -14.97
C ASP A 191 7.02 22.30 -14.23
N LEU A 192 8.33 22.14 -14.05
CA LEU A 192 9.22 23.16 -13.48
C LEU A 192 9.41 24.36 -14.42
N GLU A 193 9.42 24.15 -15.74
CA GLU A 193 9.54 25.23 -16.73
C GLU A 193 8.30 26.13 -16.80
N LYS A 194 7.10 25.59 -16.51
CA LYS A 194 5.86 26.37 -16.47
C LYS A 194 5.82 27.31 -15.27
N GLU A 195 6.22 26.87 -14.07
CA GLU A 195 6.21 27.73 -12.88
C GLU A 195 7.23 28.88 -12.96
N VAL A 196 8.39 28.67 -13.59
CA VAL A 196 9.41 29.72 -13.77
C VAL A 196 8.93 30.82 -14.72
N LYS A 197 8.07 30.49 -15.70
CA LYS A 197 7.48 31.49 -16.60
C LYS A 197 6.39 32.33 -15.92
N VAL A 198 5.60 31.74 -15.01
CA VAL A 198 4.50 32.46 -14.32
C VAL A 198 5.01 33.44 -13.25
N LYS A 199 6.19 33.20 -12.66
CA LYS A 199 6.81 34.13 -11.69
C LYS A 199 7.62 35.27 -12.33
N LYS A 200 7.70 35.33 -13.66
CA LYS A 200 8.43 36.37 -14.41
C LYS A 200 7.53 37.45 -15.03
N THR A 201 6.27 37.51 -14.64
CA THR A 201 5.31 38.58 -15.00
C THR A 201 4.91 39.38 -13.79
#